data_AF-A0A5L4NQL3-F1
#
_entry.id   AF-A0A5L4NQL3-F1
#
_cell.length_a   1.000
_cell.length_b   1.000
_cell.length_c   1.000
_cell.angle_alpha   90.00
_cell.angle_beta   90.00
_cell.angle_gamma   90.00
#
_symmetry.space_group_name_H-M   'P 1'
#
loop_
_entity.id
_entity.type
_entity.pdbx_description
1 polymer ?
#
loop_
_entity_poly.entity_id
_entity_poly.type
_entity_poly.pdbx_seq_one_letter_code
_entity_poly.pdbx_strand_id
1 'polypeptide(L)' 'TLSHFAKAYRGKMLRVLASKNIYNKEALLENLPNDLKIKEIKIQGLKEEIILDIVS' A
#
# COMPACT_ATOMS: atom_id res chain seq x y z
N THR A 1 -15.09 5.31 12.07
CA THR A 1 -15.28 5.05 10.62
C THR A 1 -13.95 5.03 9.86
N LEU A 2 -13.11 6.07 9.89
CA LEU A 2 -11.81 6.10 9.19
C LEU A 2 -10.83 4.97 9.57
N SER A 3 -10.69 4.68 10.88
CA SER A 3 -9.82 3.60 11.39
C SER A 3 -10.21 2.19 10.87
N HIS A 4 -11.50 1.95 10.63
CA HIS A 4 -11.97 0.67 10.07
C HIS A 4 -11.50 0.49 8.62
N PHE A 5 -11.58 1.54 7.80
CA PHE A 5 -11.08 1.50 6.43
C PHE A 5 -9.57 1.28 6.39
N ALA A 6 -8.80 2.03 7.18
CA ALA A 6 -7.35 1.85 7.26
C ALA A 6 -6.97 0.41 7.66
N LYS A 7 -7.69 -0.18 8.65
CA LYS A 7 -7.46 -1.56 9.07
C LYS A 7 -7.79 -2.58 7.96
N ALA A 8 -8.88 -2.37 7.23
CA ALA A 8 -9.25 -3.24 6.11
C ALA A 8 -8.21 -3.21 4.98
N TYR A 9 -7.77 -2.02 4.58
CA TYR A 9 -6.75 -1.86 3.53
C TYR A 9 -5.39 -2.41 3.95
N ARG A 10 -5.01 -2.30 5.23
CA ARG A 10 -3.83 -2.98 5.76
C ARG A 10 -3.94 -4.50 5.58
N GLY A 11 -5.09 -5.09 5.91
CA GLY A 11 -5.34 -6.52 5.66
C GLY A 11 -5.24 -6.89 4.18
N LYS A 12 -5.78 -6.06 3.29
CA LYS A 12 -5.71 -6.23 1.84
C LYS A 12 -4.25 -6.25 1.34
N MET A 13 -3.45 -5.29 1.80
CA MET A 13 -2.03 -5.20 1.48
C MET A 13 -1.25 -6.43 1.98
N LEU A 14 -1.49 -6.85 3.23
CA LEU A 14 -0.86 -8.05 3.80
C LEU A 14 -1.21 -9.31 3.00
N ARG A 15 -2.46 -9.43 2.53
CA ARG A 15 -2.88 -10.55 1.69
C ARG A 15 -2.12 -10.56 0.36
N VAL A 16 -1.95 -9.40 -0.30
CA VAL A 16 -1.17 -9.30 -1.54
C VAL A 16 0.25 -9.78 -1.31
N LEU A 17 0.92 -9.25 -0.27
CA LEU A 17 2.29 -9.64 0.09
C LEU A 17 2.43 -11.16 0.27
N ALA A 18 1.54 -11.76 1.08
CA ALA A 18 1.58 -13.19 1.37
C ALA A 18 1.25 -14.05 0.13
N SER A 19 0.23 -13.67 -0.64
CA SER A 19 -0.23 -14.46 -1.80
C SER A 19 0.76 -14.46 -2.97
N LYS A 20 1.55 -13.40 -3.12
CA LYS A 20 2.53 -13.22 -4.21
C LYS A 20 3.97 -13.39 -3.76
N ASN A 21 4.20 -13.74 -2.49
CA ASN A 21 5.52 -13.94 -1.91
C ASN A 21 6.46 -12.72 -2.09
N ILE A 22 5.92 -11.52 -1.84
CA ILE A 22 6.60 -10.24 -2.08
C ILE A 22 7.35 -9.79 -0.82
N TYR A 23 8.62 -9.41 -0.99
CA TYR A 23 9.51 -8.99 0.10
C TYR A 23 10.18 -7.62 -0.12
N ASN A 24 9.95 -6.98 -1.26
CA ASN A 24 10.52 -5.67 -1.58
C ASN A 24 9.42 -4.68 -2.00
N LYS A 25 9.77 -3.40 -1.95
CA LYS A 25 8.86 -2.28 -2.19
C LYS A 25 8.42 -2.27 -3.66
N GLU A 26 9.34 -2.44 -4.59
CA GLU A 26 9.13 -2.34 -6.03
C GLU A 26 8.05 -3.33 -6.47
N ALA A 27 8.21 -4.60 -6.09
CA ALA A 27 7.23 -5.64 -6.39
C ALA A 27 5.88 -5.40 -5.71
N LEU A 28 5.84 -4.80 -4.52
CA LEU A 28 4.57 -4.41 -3.89
C LEU A 28 3.86 -3.31 -4.70
N LEU A 29 4.60 -2.30 -5.15
CA LEU A 29 4.05 -1.19 -5.94
C LEU A 29 3.53 -1.65 -7.31
N GLU A 30 4.19 -2.62 -7.95
CA GLU A 30 3.74 -3.26 -9.19
C GLU A 30 2.49 -4.14 -8.99
N ASN A 31 2.23 -4.56 -7.75
CA ASN A 31 1.16 -5.50 -7.42
C ASN A 31 0.06 -4.89 -6.53
N LEU A 32 -0.05 -3.55 -6.50
CA LEU A 32 -1.07 -2.88 -5.71
C LEU A 32 -2.48 -3.36 -6.09
N PRO A 33 -3.40 -3.45 -5.10
CA PRO A 33 -4.83 -3.61 -5.39
C PRO A 33 -5.33 -2.54 -6.37
N ASN A 34 -6.19 -2.92 -7.32
CA ASN A 34 -6.68 -2.04 -8.38
C ASN A 34 -7.43 -0.80 -7.87
N ASP A 35 -7.95 -0.84 -6.65
CA ASP A 35 -8.64 0.26 -5.97
C ASP A 35 -7.68 1.17 -5.18
N LEU A 36 -6.36 0.98 -5.31
CA LEU A 36 -5.34 1.84 -4.73
C LEU A 36 -4.46 2.43 -5.82
N LYS A 37 -4.20 3.74 -5.72
CA LYS A 37 -3.29 4.45 -6.62
C LYS A 37 -2.26 5.23 -5.81
N ILE A 38 -1.01 5.24 -6.27
CA ILE A 38 0.03 6.10 -5.69
C ILE A 38 -0.36 7.56 -5.93
N LYS A 39 -0.49 8.30 -4.83
CA LYS A 39 -0.72 9.74 -4.82
C LYS A 39 0.61 10.47 -4.76
N GLU A 40 1.47 10.06 -3.82
CA GLU A 40 2.70 10.79 -3.50
C GLU A 40 3.74 9.84 -2.88
N ILE A 41 5.01 10.11 -3.12
CA ILE A 41 6.14 9.48 -2.44
C ILE A 41 6.99 10.58 -1.82
N LYS A 42 7.19 10.53 -0.50
CA LYS A 42 7.99 11.50 0.26
C LYS A 42 9.21 10.83 0.84
N ILE A 43 10.35 11.51 0.79
CA ILE A 43 11.55 11.14 1.54
C ILE A 43 11.58 11.99 2.81
N GLN A 44 11.52 11.34 3.98
CA GLN A 44 11.60 11.97 5.29
C GLN A 44 12.84 11.44 6.02
N GLY A 45 13.97 12.13 5.79
CA GLY A 45 15.27 11.70 6.31
C GLY A 45 15.67 10.35 5.74
N LEU A 46 15.79 9.34 6.62
CA LEU A 46 16.15 7.97 6.24
C LEU A 46 14.93 7.07 5.91
N LYS A 47 13.72 7.65 5.88
CA LYS A 47 12.49 6.91 5.61
C LYS A 47 11.84 7.40 4.32
N GLU A 48 11.16 6.48 3.67
CA GLU A 48 10.29 6.77 2.53
C GLU A 48 8.84 6.53 2.96
N GLU A 49 7.99 7.51 2.69
CA GLU A 49 6.55 7.45 2.94
C GLU A 49 5.82 7.43 1.59
N ILE A 50 4.97 6.42 1.39
CA ILE A 50 4.18 6.24 0.17
C ILE A 50 2.72 6.47 0.52
N ILE A 51 2.13 7.51 -0.05
CA ILE A 51 0.74 7.89 0.17
C ILE A 51 -0.09 7.33 -0.98
N LEU A 52 -1.12 6.54 -0.63
CA LEU A 52 -2.04 5.92 -1.58
C LEU A 52 -3.42 6.57 -1.45
N ASP A 53 -4.05 6.86 -2.59
CA ASP A 53 -5.46 7.20 -2.65
C ASP A 53 -6.28 5.94 -2.92
N ILE A 54 -7.45 5.86 -2.28
CA ILE A 54 -8.47 4.86 -2.61
C ILE A 54 -9.27 5.40 -3.78
N VAL A 55 -9.19 4.73 -4.92
CA VAL A 55 -9.97 5.04 -6.11
C VAL A 55 -11.17 4.10 -6.17
N SER A 56 -12.36 4.69 -5.97
CA SER A 56 -13.65 4.01 -6.10
C SER A 56 -14.25 4.26 -7.47
#